data_AF-A0A9E1WUL8-F1
#
_entry.id   AF-A0A9E1WUL8-F1
#
_cell.length_a   1.000
_cell.length_b   1.000
_cell.length_c   1.000
_cell.angle_alpha   90.00
_cell.angle_beta   90.00
_cell.angle_gamma   90.00
#
_symmetry.space_group_name_H-M   'P 1'
#
loop_
_entity.id
_entity.type
_entity.pdbx_description
1 polymer ?
#
loop_
_entity_poly.entity_id
_entity_poly.type
_entity_poly.pdbx_seq_one_letter_code
_entity_poly.pdbx_strand_id
1 'polypeptide(L)'
;MSDSHELHLQHHYRDMEQQHDAAKLGIWLFLATEILLFGGLFCGYAVFRANHEDLFVWGEQFLDERYGAANTAVLLISSLTMAMAITYVQQEKKRAALVTLGITFV
;
A
#
# COMPACT_ATOMS: atom_id res chain seq x y z
N MET A 1 14.69 -17.73 30.53
CA MET A 1 14.38 -16.28 30.55
C MET A 1 13.39 -16.07 29.43
N SER A 2 12.10 -16.13 29.76
CA SER A 2 11.02 -15.97 28.78
C SER A 2 10.83 -14.47 28.61
N ASP A 3 11.35 -13.90 27.53
CA ASP A 3 10.97 -12.55 27.11
C ASP A 3 9.49 -12.60 26.70
N SER A 4 8.60 -12.46 27.69
CA SER A 4 7.25 -12.01 27.45
C SER A 4 7.38 -10.67 26.76
N HIS A 5 6.94 -10.60 25.50
CA HIS A 5 6.81 -9.36 24.75
C HIS A 5 5.76 -8.51 25.47
N GLU A 6 6.15 -7.86 26.58
CA GLU A 6 5.31 -6.93 27.31
C GLU A 6 4.97 -5.82 26.33
N LEU A 7 3.70 -5.75 25.95
CA LEU A 7 3.14 -4.66 25.17
C LEU A 7 3.47 -3.35 25.90
N HIS A 8 4.53 -2.69 25.45
CA HIS A 8 5.07 -1.53 26.14
C HIS A 8 4.16 -0.34 25.87
N LEU A 9 3.26 -0.07 26.82
CA LEU A 9 2.43 1.13 26.82
C LEU A 9 3.36 2.34 26.95
N GLN A 10 3.37 3.21 25.93
CA GLN A 10 4.14 4.43 26.03
C GLN A 10 3.51 5.35 27.09
N HIS A 11 4.34 5.97 27.92
CA HIS A 11 3.92 6.79 29.05
C HIS A 11 3.01 8.00 28.70
N HIS A 12 2.95 8.41 27.43
CA HIS A 12 2.05 9.46 26.95
C HIS A 12 0.64 8.96 26.59
N TYR A 13 0.43 7.64 26.51
CA TYR A 13 -0.88 7.05 26.28
C TYR A 13 -1.50 6.61 27.62
N ARG A 14 -2.81 6.78 27.72
CA ARG A 14 -3.59 6.40 28.89
C ARG A 14 -3.80 4.89 28.97
N ASP A 15 -3.97 4.25 27.82
CA ASP A 15 -4.29 2.82 27.68
C ASP A 15 -3.81 2.29 26.31
N MET A 16 -3.75 0.96 26.17
CA MET A 16 -3.29 0.30 24.93
C MET A 16 -4.23 0.54 23.74
N GLU A 17 -5.51 0.75 24.01
CA GLU A 17 -6.52 1.04 23.00
C GLU A 17 -6.26 2.40 22.35
N GLN A 18 -6.01 3.43 23.16
CA GLN A 18 -5.63 4.76 22.71
C GLN A 18 -4.33 4.73 21.88
N GLN A 19 -3.31 3.98 22.32
CA GLN A 19 -2.06 3.82 21.56
C GLN A 19 -2.32 3.19 20.18
N HIS A 20 -3.16 2.16 20.11
CA HIS A 20 -3.49 1.46 18.87
C HIS A 20 -4.31 2.34 17.91
N ASP A 21 -5.28 3.09 18.42
CA ASP A 21 -6.09 3.99 17.61
C ASP A 21 -5.30 5.21 17.12
N ALA A 22 -4.40 5.75 17.95
CA ALA A 22 -3.46 6.79 17.53
C ALA A 22 -2.57 6.30 16.38
N ALA A 23 -2.07 5.06 16.44
CA ALA A 23 -1.28 4.46 15.37
C ALA A 23 -2.08 4.28 14.07
N LYS A 24 -3.34 3.82 14.14
CA LYS A 24 -4.23 3.75 12.97
C LYS A 24 -4.46 5.12 12.35
N LEU A 25 -4.77 6.13 13.16
CA LEU A 25 -4.97 7.50 12.69
C LEU A 25 -3.71 8.05 12.01
N GLY A 26 -2.52 7.73 12.55
CA GLY A 26 -1.25 8.07 11.92
C GLY A 26 -1.12 7.49 10.50
N ILE A 27 -1.46 6.21 10.31
CA ILE A 27 -1.45 5.58 8.98
C ILE A 27 -2.48 6.22 8.04
N TRP A 28 -3.70 6.52 8.51
CA TRP A 28 -4.71 7.20 7.70
C TRP A 28 -4.25 8.59 7.24
N LEU A 29 -3.62 9.37 8.13
CA LEU A 29 -3.10 10.69 7.80
C LEU A 29 -1.95 10.60 6.79
N PHE A 30 -1.04 9.64 6.97
CA PHE A 30 0.03 9.36 6.02
C PHE A 30 -0.51 9.01 4.62
N LEU A 31 -1.49 8.10 4.55
CA LEU A 31 -2.14 7.75 3.28
C LEU A 31 -2.83 8.96 2.63
N ALA A 32 -3.46 9.84 3.41
CA ALA A 32 -4.06 11.07 2.90
C ALA A 32 -3.00 12.01 2.28
N THR A 33 -1.82 12.11 2.87
CA THR A 33 -0.72 12.92 2.30
C THR A 33 -0.16 12.31 1.02
N GLU A 34 -0.07 10.98 0.92
CA GLU A 34 0.32 10.29 -0.33
C GLU A 34 -0.70 10.55 -1.45
N ILE A 35 -2.01 10.54 -1.13
CA ILE A 35 -3.06 10.89 -2.11
C ILE A 35 -2.89 12.32 -2.61
N LEU A 36 -2.56 13.28 -1.74
CA LEU A 36 -2.29 14.67 -2.15
C LEU A 36 -1.04 14.77 -3.03
N LEU A 37 0.02 14.02 -2.71
CA LEU A 37 1.26 13.95 -3.50
C LEU A 37 0.98 13.42 -4.91
N PHE A 38 0.32 12.27 -5.04
CA PHE A 38 -0.06 11.71 -6.34
C PHE A 38 -1.10 12.58 -7.07
N GLY A 39 -1.99 13.25 -6.33
CA GLY A 39 -2.93 14.23 -6.89
C GLY A 39 -2.21 15.38 -7.58
N GLY A 40 -1.15 15.92 -6.96
CA GLY A 40 -0.28 16.92 -7.58
C GLY A 40 0.39 16.40 -8.86
N LEU A 41 0.86 15.15 -8.86
CA LEU A 41 1.46 14.51 -10.04
C LEU A 41 0.44 14.35 -11.19
N PHE A 42 -0.80 13.94 -10.89
CA PHE A 42 -1.86 13.83 -11.88
C PHE A 42 -2.30 15.19 -12.44
N CYS A 43 -2.39 16.22 -11.60
CA CYS A 43 -2.63 17.59 -12.07
C CYS A 43 -1.53 18.05 -13.02
N GLY A 44 -0.26 17.79 -12.67
CA GLY A 44 0.88 18.06 -13.54
C GLY A 44 0.74 17.34 -14.89
N TYR A 45 0.47 16.03 -14.87
CA TYR A 45 0.22 15.24 -16.08
C TYR A 45 -0.90 15.85 -16.95
N ALA A 46 -2.04 16.21 -16.35
CA ALA A 46 -3.19 16.76 -17.07
C ALA A 46 -2.87 18.10 -17.76
N VAL A 47 -2.17 19.00 -17.06
CA VAL A 47 -1.75 20.30 -17.62
C VAL A 47 -0.75 20.11 -18.76
N PHE A 48 0.25 19.24 -18.59
CA PHE A 48 1.22 18.95 -19.65
C PHE A 48 0.57 18.28 -20.86
N ARG A 49 -0.38 17.38 -20.64
CA ARG A 49 -1.14 16.72 -21.72
C ARG A 49 -1.98 17.70 -22.52
N ALA A 50 -2.63 18.68 -21.86
CA ALA A 50 -3.44 19.69 -22.53
C ALA A 50 -2.60 20.72 -23.31
N ASN A 51 -1.41 21.08 -22.81
CA ASN A 51 -0.57 22.10 -23.44
C ASN A 51 0.36 21.55 -24.55
N HIS A 52 0.62 20.24 -24.56
CA HIS A 52 1.59 19.61 -25.46
C HIS A 52 1.07 18.30 -26.06
N GLU A 53 -0.11 18.33 -26.68
CA GLU A 53 -0.77 17.16 -27.25
C GLU A 53 0.14 16.36 -28.21
N ASP A 54 0.89 17.06 -29.07
CA ASP A 54 1.81 16.47 -30.05
C ASP A 54 2.88 15.56 -29.41
N LEU A 55 3.39 15.95 -28.24
CA LEU A 55 4.40 15.18 -27.50
C LEU A 55 3.80 13.91 -26.89
N PHE A 56 2.54 13.94 -26.50
CA PHE A 56 1.85 12.78 -25.91
C PHE A 56 1.47 11.74 -26.97
N VAL A 57 1.04 12.17 -28.16
CA VAL A 57 0.81 11.26 -29.30
C VAL A 57 2.11 10.56 -29.70
N TRP A 58 3.23 11.29 -29.69
CA TRP A 58 4.54 10.69 -29.93
C TRP A 58 5.04 9.82 -28.76
N GLY A 59 4.58 10.06 -27.53
CA GLY A 59 4.93 9.23 -26.37
C GLY A 59 4.19 7.88 -26.34
N GLU A 60 2.96 7.84 -26.86
CA GLU A 60 2.09 6.66 -26.82
C GLU A 60 2.66 5.44 -27.56
N GLN A 61 3.42 5.66 -28.64
CA GLN A 61 4.12 4.59 -29.38
C GLN A 61 5.19 3.84 -28.57
N PHE A 62 5.65 4.40 -27.44
CA PHE A 62 6.58 3.72 -26.54
C PHE A 62 5.88 2.94 -25.43
N LEU A 63 4.56 3.08 -25.29
CA LEU A 63 3.77 2.41 -24.26
C LEU A 63 3.13 1.15 -24.82
N ASP A 64 3.56 -0.01 -24.33
CA ASP A 64 2.91 -1.27 -24.64
C ASP A 64 1.83 -1.58 -23.60
N GLU A 65 0.58 -1.47 -24.03
CA GLU A 65 -0.61 -1.73 -23.20
C GLU A 65 -0.60 -3.15 -22.60
N ARG A 66 -0.05 -4.15 -23.29
CA ARG A 66 -0.06 -5.54 -22.82
C ARG A 66 0.85 -5.72 -21.61
N TYR A 67 2.02 -5.09 -21.62
CA TYR A 67 2.93 -5.10 -20.47
C TYR A 67 2.36 -4.27 -19.32
N GLY A 68 1.67 -3.16 -19.62
CA GLY A 68 0.93 -2.38 -18.62
C GLY A 68 -0.15 -3.23 -17.92
N ALA A 69 -1.00 -3.90 -18.69
CA ALA A 69 -2.06 -4.77 -18.18
C ALA A 69 -1.52 -5.96 -17.38
N ALA A 70 -0.44 -6.59 -17.85
CA ALA A 70 0.23 -7.67 -17.11
C ALA A 70 0.73 -7.19 -15.75
N ASN A 71 1.37 -6.02 -15.68
CA ASN A 71 1.83 -5.44 -14.42
C ASN A 71 0.66 -5.13 -13.47
N THR A 72 -0.44 -4.58 -13.99
CA THR A 72 -1.65 -4.36 -13.18
C THR A 72 -2.22 -5.66 -12.61
N ALA A 73 -2.26 -6.73 -13.41
CA ALA A 73 -2.73 -8.04 -12.93
C ALA A 73 -1.84 -8.57 -11.79
N VAL A 74 -0.52 -8.44 -11.90
CA VAL A 74 0.43 -8.81 -10.85
C VAL A 74 0.17 -8.00 -9.56
N LEU A 75 0.02 -6.68 -9.67
CA LEU A 75 -0.25 -5.82 -8.51
C LEU A 75 -1.58 -6.16 -7.82
N LEU A 76 -2.62 -6.49 -8.59
CA LEU A 76 -3.92 -6.91 -8.04
C LEU A 76 -3.82 -8.25 -7.31
N ILE A 77 -3.08 -9.22 -7.87
CA ILE A 77 -2.84 -10.51 -7.22
C ILE A 77 -2.04 -10.32 -5.93
N SER A 78 -1.01 -9.48 -5.94
CA SER A 78 -0.21 -9.14 -4.75
C SER A 78 -1.05 -8.50 -3.64
N SER A 79 -1.96 -7.59 -4.00
CA SER A 79 -2.93 -7.01 -3.04
C SER A 79 -3.87 -8.07 -2.45
N LEU A 80 -4.36 -8.99 -3.29
CA LEU A 80 -5.18 -10.11 -2.83
C LEU A 80 -4.43 -11.04 -1.87
N THR A 81 -3.16 -11.37 -2.16
CA THR A 81 -2.35 -12.22 -1.28
C THR A 81 -2.08 -11.56 0.07
N MET A 82 -1.90 -10.23 0.10
CA MET A 82 -1.78 -9.49 1.35
C MET A 82 -3.08 -9.53 2.17
N ALA A 83 -4.24 -9.36 1.53
CA ALA A 83 -5.54 -9.46 2.20
C ALA A 83 -5.76 -10.87 2.79
N MET A 84 -5.42 -11.93 2.04
CA MET A 84 -5.46 -13.31 2.52
C MET A 84 -4.52 -13.54 3.71
N ALA A 85 -3.31 -12.95 3.68
CA ALA A 85 -2.36 -13.04 4.78
C ALA A 85 -2.96 -12.50 6.08
N ILE A 86 -3.63 -11.34 6.03
CA ILE A 86 -4.33 -10.75 7.18
C ILE A 86 -5.41 -11.70 7.71
N THR A 87 -6.21 -12.32 6.82
CA THR A 87 -7.20 -13.33 7.23
C THR A 87 -6.56 -14.53 7.91
N TYR A 88 -5.44 -15.04 7.41
CA TYR A 88 -4.73 -16.14 8.04
C TYR A 88 -4.10 -15.78 9.38
N VAL A 89 -3.64 -14.54 9.57
CA VAL A 89 -3.21 -14.02 10.87
C VAL A 89 -4.38 -14.03 11.87
N GLN A 90 -5.57 -13.58 11.45
CA GLN A 90 -6.77 -13.58 12.30
C GLN A 90 -7.23 -15.00 12.67
N GLN A 91 -6.99 -15.99 11.80
CA GLN A 91 -7.27 -17.42 12.05
C GLN A 91 -6.14 -18.15 12.81
N GLU A 92 -5.13 -17.42 13.29
CA GLU A 92 -3.92 -17.96 13.95
C GLU A 92 -3.11 -18.97 13.10
N LYS A 93 -3.33 -18.99 11.77
CA LYS A 93 -2.65 -19.89 10.83
C LYS A 93 -1.29 -19.32 10.39
N LYS A 94 -0.33 -19.28 11.32
CA LYS A 94 1.00 -18.65 11.13
C LYS A 94 1.73 -19.09 9.85
N ARG A 95 1.76 -20.39 9.55
CA ARG A 95 2.44 -20.91 8.33
C ARG A 95 1.80 -20.40 7.05
N ALA A 96 0.46 -20.43 6.98
CA ALA A 96 -0.27 -19.96 5.81
C ALA A 96 -0.08 -18.45 5.61
N ALA A 97 -0.15 -17.66 6.68
CA ALA A 97 0.10 -16.22 6.66
C ALA A 97 1.50 -15.86 6.14
N LEU A 98 2.54 -16.56 6.60
CA LEU A 98 3.92 -16.34 6.15
C LEU A 98 4.11 -16.69 4.67
N VAL A 99 3.49 -17.78 4.19
CA VAL A 99 3.55 -18.16 2.78
C VAL A 99 2.89 -17.10 1.90
N THR A 100 1.69 -16.64 2.25
CA THR A 100 1.00 -15.60 1.47
C THR A 100 1.72 -14.25 1.50
N LEU A 101 2.36 -13.91 2.63
CA LEU A 101 3.21 -12.73 2.72
C LEU A 101 4.46 -12.86 1.83
N GLY A 102 5.08 -14.05 1.81
CA GLY A 102 6.20 -14.35 0.93
C GLY A 102 5.83 -14.25 -0.55
N ILE A 103 4.64 -14.72 -0.95
CA ILE A 103 4.13 -14.58 -2.32
C ILE A 103 3.91 -13.10 -2.68
N THR A 104 3.47 -12.27 -1.73
CA THR A 104 3.24 -10.84 -1.96
C THR A 104 4.55 -10.09 -2.25
N PHE A 105 5.66 -10.54 -1.65
CA PHE A 105 6.98 -9.92 -1.77
C PHE A 105 7.72 -10.28 -3.07
N VAL A 106 7.41 -11.44 -3.66
CA VAL A 106 8.03 -11.94 -4.91
C VAL A 106 7.29 -11.38 -6.12
#